data_AF-A0A5C0ZP33-F1
#
_entry.id   AF-A0A5C0ZP33-F1
#
_cell.length_a   1.000
_cell.length_b   1.000
_cell.length_c   1.000
_cell.angle_alpha   90.00
_cell.angle_beta   90.00
_cell.angle_gamma   90.00
#
_symmetry.space_group_name_H-M   'P 1'
#
loop_
_entity.id
_entity.type
_entity.pdbx_description
1 polymer ?
#
loop_
_entity_poly.entity_id
_entity_poly.type
_entity_poly.pdbx_seq_one_letter_code
_entity_poly.pdbx_strand_id
1 'polypeptide(L)'
;MKKRLLIFVFFTIGVIPITNSQQKEKDIRQGPLAIEGWFFRAISGYPVSITFEPLVLFKNGDYFEVGEEPLDEVEIGTSKQQKPKAWGKWQLKNGVYYLTNYKGKTVDYKLGSGNWFPAYAYHKSLPLKNVYKRTSGGDYGNGTHALIINKISFLDNQYFEEGTNSGISTPSSAAWKKSKNAGTYTIDEHTLTLRYNDGREVRRSFAVGASGSPARPSMNMLFIGGDAFVDAD
;
A
#
# COMPACT_ATOMS: atom_id res chain seq x y z
N MET A 1 86.03 -26.41 -21.46
CA MET A 1 84.74 -27.14 -21.59
C MET A 1 84.22 -27.44 -20.20
N LYS A 2 83.24 -26.66 -19.70
CA LYS A 2 82.72 -26.74 -18.32
C LYS A 2 81.33 -27.38 -18.34
N LYS A 3 81.21 -28.55 -17.70
CA LYS A 3 79.94 -29.27 -17.46
C LYS A 3 79.08 -28.45 -16.49
N ARG A 4 77.80 -28.23 -16.80
CA ARG A 4 76.82 -27.67 -15.86
C ARG A 4 75.85 -28.77 -15.41
N LEU A 5 75.73 -28.85 -14.10
CA LEU A 5 74.95 -29.77 -13.28
C LEU A 5 73.45 -29.43 -13.39
N LEU A 6 72.61 -30.43 -13.70
CA LEU A 6 71.15 -30.30 -13.66
C LEU A 6 70.68 -30.62 -12.23
N ILE A 7 70.03 -29.66 -11.57
CA ILE A 7 69.37 -29.84 -10.27
C ILE A 7 67.88 -30.10 -10.55
N PHE A 8 67.37 -31.25 -10.13
CA PHE A 8 65.94 -31.56 -10.13
C PHE A 8 65.30 -30.97 -8.86
N VAL A 9 64.29 -30.13 -9.03
CA VAL A 9 63.43 -29.63 -7.95
C VAL A 9 62.13 -30.43 -7.99
N PHE A 10 61.83 -31.17 -6.93
CA PHE A 10 60.54 -31.83 -6.73
C PHE A 10 59.52 -30.80 -6.25
N PHE A 11 58.44 -30.58 -7.02
CA PHE A 11 57.25 -29.86 -6.56
C PHE A 11 56.32 -30.83 -5.84
N THR A 12 56.09 -30.61 -4.55
CA THR A 12 55.02 -31.26 -3.80
C THR A 12 53.68 -30.57 -4.11
N ILE A 13 52.73 -31.33 -4.66
CA ILE A 13 51.35 -30.87 -4.91
C ILE A 13 50.61 -30.93 -3.56
N GLY A 14 50.43 -29.78 -2.94
CA GLY A 14 49.51 -29.63 -1.81
C GLY A 14 48.06 -29.66 -2.30
N VAL A 15 47.30 -30.68 -1.89
CA VAL A 15 45.85 -30.75 -2.08
C VAL A 15 45.20 -29.70 -1.19
N ILE A 16 44.64 -28.65 -1.78
CA ILE A 16 43.83 -27.66 -1.06
C ILE A 16 42.40 -28.21 -0.95
N PRO A 17 41.84 -28.40 0.25
CA PRO A 17 40.44 -28.76 0.38
C PRO A 17 39.56 -27.62 -0.11
N ILE A 18 38.69 -27.91 -1.08
CA ILE A 18 37.62 -27.01 -1.54
C ILE A 18 36.63 -26.89 -0.39
N THR A 19 36.77 -25.85 0.42
CA THR A 19 35.73 -25.44 1.36
C THR A 19 34.56 -24.89 0.54
N ASN A 20 33.46 -25.63 0.58
CA ASN A 20 32.17 -25.29 0.02
C ASN A 20 31.62 -24.08 0.78
N SER A 21 32.13 -22.88 0.47
CA SER A 21 31.55 -21.65 0.96
C SER A 21 30.25 -21.45 0.19
N GLN A 22 29.15 -21.90 0.79
CA GLN A 22 27.84 -21.39 0.44
C GLN A 22 27.91 -19.87 0.55
N GLN A 23 27.99 -19.20 -0.59
CA GLN A 23 27.60 -17.80 -0.71
C GLN A 23 26.14 -17.77 -0.28
N LYS A 24 25.94 -17.47 1.01
CA LYS A 24 24.68 -17.02 1.56
C LYS A 24 24.38 -15.75 0.79
N GLU A 25 23.61 -15.91 -0.29
CA GLU A 25 23.01 -14.85 -1.06
C GLU A 25 22.51 -13.83 -0.04
N LYS A 26 23.14 -12.67 -0.01
CA LYS A 26 22.64 -11.56 0.80
C LYS A 26 21.25 -11.33 0.25
N ASP A 27 20.25 -11.72 1.02
CA ASP A 27 18.89 -11.24 0.89
C ASP A 27 18.98 -9.71 0.91
N ILE A 28 19.10 -9.11 -0.28
CA ILE A 28 19.06 -7.67 -0.47
C ILE A 28 17.60 -7.32 -0.26
N ARG A 29 17.21 -7.25 1.02
CA ARG A 29 16.00 -6.55 1.43
C ARG A 29 16.20 -5.14 0.93
N GLN A 30 15.64 -4.83 -0.24
CA GLN A 30 15.61 -3.46 -0.73
C GLN A 30 14.83 -2.69 0.34
N GLY A 31 15.50 -1.71 0.96
CA GLY A 31 14.80 -0.79 1.87
C GLY A 31 13.62 -0.12 1.16
N PRO A 32 12.71 0.53 1.91
CA PRO A 32 11.54 1.15 1.32
C PRO A 32 11.95 2.10 0.18
N LEU A 33 11.33 1.91 -0.99
CA LEU A 33 11.59 2.76 -2.14
C LEU A 33 11.15 4.20 -1.83
N ALA A 34 11.97 5.18 -2.22
CA ALA A 34 11.61 6.58 -2.07
C ALA A 34 10.33 6.89 -2.85
N ILE A 35 9.35 7.48 -2.17
CA ILE A 35 8.02 7.79 -2.71
C ILE A 35 8.09 9.12 -3.48
N GLU A 36 7.51 9.13 -4.68
CA GLU A 36 7.22 10.34 -5.45
C GLU A 36 5.88 10.94 -5.05
N GLY A 37 4.83 10.11 -4.95
CA GLY A 37 3.50 10.57 -4.56
C GLY A 37 2.47 9.46 -4.50
N TRP A 38 1.37 9.75 -3.82
CA TRP A 38 0.20 8.89 -3.71
C TRP A 38 -0.96 9.45 -4.53
N PHE A 39 -1.74 8.56 -5.13
CA PHE A 39 -2.86 8.95 -5.99
C PHE A 39 -4.04 7.99 -5.88
N PHE A 40 -5.18 8.47 -6.35
CA PHE A 40 -6.34 7.68 -6.68
C PHE A 40 -6.52 7.63 -8.19
N ARG A 41 -6.75 6.43 -8.69
CA ARG A 41 -7.27 6.18 -10.03
C ARG A 41 -8.73 5.77 -9.93
N ALA A 42 -9.64 6.52 -10.56
CA ALA A 42 -11.01 6.07 -10.74
C ALA A 42 -11.09 5.10 -11.94
N ILE A 43 -11.63 3.92 -11.70
CA ILE A 43 -11.92 2.92 -12.74
C ILE A 43 -13.42 2.66 -12.78
N SER A 44 -13.99 2.63 -13.98
CA SER A 44 -15.38 2.28 -14.18
C SER A 44 -15.58 0.79 -13.92
N GLY A 45 -16.34 0.42 -12.89
CA GLY A 45 -16.74 -0.95 -12.59
C GLY A 45 -18.10 -1.30 -13.18
N TYR A 46 -18.22 -2.52 -13.71
CA TYR A 46 -19.50 -3.06 -14.20
C TYR A 46 -20.39 -3.50 -13.01
N PRO A 47 -21.71 -3.24 -13.00
CA PRO A 47 -22.50 -2.53 -14.01
C PRO A 47 -22.67 -1.01 -13.82
N VAL A 48 -22.37 -0.41 -12.64
CA VAL A 48 -22.55 1.06 -12.46
C VAL A 48 -21.74 1.69 -11.30
N SER A 49 -20.68 1.05 -10.81
CA SER A 49 -19.94 1.56 -9.63
C SER A 49 -18.57 2.10 -10.02
N ILE A 50 -18.26 3.33 -9.62
CA ILE A 50 -16.89 3.86 -9.70
C ILE A 50 -16.08 3.17 -8.61
N THR A 51 -15.03 2.45 -9.02
CA THR A 51 -14.04 1.93 -8.09
C THR A 51 -12.85 2.88 -8.07
N PHE A 52 -12.36 3.21 -6.88
CA PHE A 52 -11.11 3.95 -6.74
C PHE A 52 -10.01 3.00 -6.35
N GLU A 53 -8.91 3.07 -7.08
CA GLU A 53 -7.70 2.31 -6.82
C GLU A 53 -6.64 3.26 -6.26
N PRO A 54 -6.15 3.01 -5.04
CA PRO A 54 -4.99 3.71 -4.50
C PRO A 54 -3.74 3.29 -5.28
N LEU A 55 -2.78 4.18 -5.37
CA LEU A 55 -1.49 3.81 -5.91
C LEU A 55 -0.41 4.72 -5.36
N VAL A 56 0.79 4.17 -5.30
CA VAL A 56 2.00 4.89 -4.95
C VAL A 56 2.93 4.88 -6.17
N LEU A 57 3.43 6.07 -6.51
CA LEU A 57 4.51 6.25 -7.47
C LEU A 57 5.82 6.32 -6.70
N PHE A 58 6.82 5.55 -7.11
CA PHE A 58 8.17 5.59 -6.54
C PHE A 58 9.12 6.37 -7.44
N LYS A 59 10.12 7.04 -6.84
CA LYS A 59 11.11 7.85 -7.57
C LYS A 59 11.96 7.05 -8.57
N ASN A 60 12.02 5.74 -8.44
CA ASN A 60 12.72 4.86 -9.38
C ASN A 60 11.90 4.54 -10.66
N GLY A 61 10.70 5.11 -10.81
CA GLY A 61 9.81 4.89 -11.95
C GLY A 61 8.92 3.65 -11.84
N ASP A 62 8.91 2.94 -10.71
CA ASP A 62 7.90 1.92 -10.42
C ASP A 62 6.63 2.56 -9.86
N TYR A 63 5.48 1.98 -10.17
CA TYR A 63 4.27 2.21 -9.40
C TYR A 63 3.76 0.91 -8.79
N PHE A 64 3.01 1.03 -7.69
CA PHE A 64 2.35 -0.08 -7.01
C PHE A 64 0.89 0.28 -6.72
N GLU A 65 -0.01 -0.63 -7.09
CA GLU A 65 -1.43 -0.60 -6.73
C GLU A 65 -1.57 -1.07 -5.29
N VAL A 66 -1.88 -0.13 -4.39
CA VAL A 66 -1.81 -0.37 -2.95
C VAL A 66 -2.97 -1.26 -2.51
N GLY A 67 -2.65 -2.38 -1.86
CA GLY A 67 -3.64 -3.31 -1.34
C GLY A 67 -4.02 -3.02 0.10
N GLU A 68 -4.42 -4.08 0.80
CA GLU A 68 -4.84 -4.04 2.21
C GLU A 68 -3.73 -3.63 3.18
N GLU A 69 -2.54 -4.20 2.97
CA GLU A 69 -1.39 -4.05 3.85
C GLU A 69 -0.78 -2.64 3.74
N PRO A 70 -0.36 -2.04 4.87
CA PRO A 70 0.47 -0.84 4.87
C PRO A 70 1.72 -0.99 4.00
N LEU A 71 2.15 0.11 3.38
CA LEU A 71 3.31 0.07 2.47
C LEU A 71 4.62 -0.32 3.19
N ASP A 72 4.76 0.00 4.48
CA ASP A 72 5.93 -0.36 5.29
C ASP A 72 6.01 -1.86 5.63
N GLU A 73 4.92 -2.60 5.45
CA GLU A 73 4.89 -4.07 5.59
C GLU A 73 5.14 -4.80 4.26
N VAL A 74 5.10 -4.08 3.12
CA VAL A 74 5.30 -4.67 1.80
C VAL A 74 6.79 -4.86 1.53
N GLU A 75 7.24 -6.12 1.53
CA GLU A 75 8.56 -6.45 0.99
C GLU A 75 8.50 -6.41 -0.54
N ILE A 76 9.17 -5.41 -1.12
CA ILE A 76 9.00 -5.03 -2.52
C ILE A 76 9.45 -6.12 -3.48
N GLY A 77 10.56 -6.81 -3.19
CA GLY A 77 11.08 -7.88 -4.05
C GLY A 77 10.09 -9.04 -4.14
N THR A 78 9.62 -9.51 -2.99
CA THR A 78 8.63 -10.57 -2.81
C THR A 78 7.30 -10.16 -3.41
N SER A 79 6.84 -8.94 -3.18
CA SER A 79 5.59 -8.41 -3.73
C SER A 79 5.60 -8.40 -5.26
N LYS A 80 6.72 -7.99 -5.89
CA LYS A 80 6.85 -8.05 -7.35
C LYS A 80 6.79 -9.48 -7.90
N GLN A 81 7.30 -10.46 -7.16
CA GLN A 81 7.27 -11.87 -7.56
C GLN A 81 5.89 -12.51 -7.36
N GLN A 82 5.25 -12.24 -6.22
CA GLN A 82 3.97 -12.86 -5.83
C GLN A 82 2.75 -12.14 -6.42
N LYS A 83 2.82 -10.81 -6.53
CA LYS A 83 1.73 -9.94 -6.98
C LYS A 83 2.15 -9.10 -8.21
N PRO A 84 2.73 -9.67 -9.29
CA PRO A 84 3.28 -8.90 -10.40
C PRO A 84 2.26 -8.00 -11.10
N LYS A 85 0.97 -8.33 -11.00
CA LYS A 85 -0.12 -7.52 -11.59
C LYS A 85 -0.32 -6.17 -10.91
N ALA A 86 0.01 -6.06 -9.63
CA ALA A 86 -0.09 -4.83 -8.85
C ALA A 86 1.06 -3.85 -9.12
N TRP A 87 2.05 -4.25 -9.94
CA TRP A 87 3.22 -3.44 -10.24
C TRP A 87 3.24 -2.99 -11.70
N GLY A 88 3.83 -1.83 -11.94
CA GLY A 88 4.09 -1.32 -13.27
C GLY A 88 5.14 -0.21 -13.28
N LYS A 89 5.24 0.50 -14.39
CA LYS A 89 6.14 1.63 -14.59
C LYS A 89 5.38 2.92 -14.76
N TRP A 90 5.94 4.04 -14.30
CA TRP A 90 5.40 5.36 -14.56
C TRP A 90 6.46 6.33 -15.05
N GLN A 91 5.99 7.38 -15.72
CA GLN A 91 6.80 8.53 -16.13
C GLN A 91 5.93 9.79 -16.17
N LEU A 92 6.52 10.95 -15.88
CA LEU A 92 5.87 12.25 -16.02
C LEU A 92 6.48 12.98 -17.23
N LYS A 93 5.64 13.37 -18.18
CA LYS A 93 6.04 14.16 -19.37
C LYS A 93 5.06 15.29 -19.59
N ASN A 94 5.55 16.53 -19.63
CA ASN A 94 4.74 17.73 -19.87
C ASN A 94 3.48 17.83 -18.98
N GLY A 95 3.60 17.45 -17.70
CA GLY A 95 2.49 17.46 -16.74
C GLY A 95 1.48 16.32 -16.88
N VAL A 96 1.78 15.30 -17.69
CA VAL A 96 0.95 14.11 -17.88
C VAL A 96 1.70 12.89 -17.35
N TYR A 97 1.04 12.13 -16.48
CA TYR A 97 1.53 10.86 -15.94
C TYR A 97 1.18 9.74 -16.91
N TYR A 98 2.16 8.92 -17.28
CA TYR A 98 1.93 7.74 -18.12
C TYR A 98 2.24 6.51 -17.28
N LEU A 99 1.23 5.66 -17.07
CA LEU A 99 1.37 4.41 -16.32
C LEU A 99 1.33 3.24 -17.29
N THR A 100 2.41 2.45 -17.30
CA THR A 100 2.56 1.21 -18.06
C THR A 100 2.40 0.02 -17.13
N ASN A 101 1.33 -0.76 -17.31
CA ASN A 101 1.05 -1.90 -16.44
C ASN A 101 1.95 -3.12 -16.73
N TYR A 102 1.78 -4.19 -15.93
CA TYR A 102 2.51 -5.45 -16.08
C TYR A 102 2.39 -6.14 -17.46
N LYS A 103 1.37 -5.78 -18.26
CA LYS A 103 1.17 -6.26 -19.64
C LYS A 103 1.80 -5.36 -20.69
N GLY A 104 2.50 -4.29 -20.29
CA GLY A 104 3.06 -3.30 -21.20
C GLY A 104 2.04 -2.30 -21.76
N LYS A 105 0.79 -2.28 -21.26
CA LYS A 105 -0.22 -1.31 -21.70
C LYS A 105 0.00 0.01 -20.98
N THR A 106 0.13 1.10 -21.74
CA THR A 106 0.29 2.45 -21.22
C THR A 106 -1.01 3.23 -21.30
N VAL A 107 -1.33 3.97 -20.23
CA VAL A 107 -2.46 4.92 -20.16
C VAL A 107 -1.95 6.24 -19.60
N ASP A 108 -2.41 7.35 -20.15
CA ASP A 108 -2.11 8.70 -19.68
C ASP A 108 -3.14 9.21 -18.67
N TYR A 109 -2.65 9.99 -17.69
CA TYR A 109 -3.43 10.57 -16.62
C TYR A 109 -2.96 12.00 -16.38
N LYS A 110 -3.91 12.93 -16.32
CA LYS A 110 -3.65 14.34 -16.07
C LYS A 110 -4.41 14.78 -14.83
N LEU A 111 -3.71 15.44 -13.91
CA LEU A 111 -4.32 15.99 -12.71
C LEU A 111 -5.39 17.03 -13.06
N GLY A 112 -6.51 17.00 -12.34
CA GLY A 112 -7.62 17.92 -12.56
C GLY A 112 -8.49 17.60 -13.78
N SER A 113 -8.26 16.48 -14.46
CA SER A 113 -9.08 16.00 -15.56
C SER A 113 -9.34 14.50 -15.47
N GLY A 114 -10.60 14.09 -15.43
CA GLY A 114 -10.99 12.69 -15.52
C GLY A 114 -10.79 11.90 -14.22
N ASN A 115 -10.01 10.84 -14.30
CA ASN A 115 -10.01 9.73 -13.35
C ASN A 115 -8.74 9.65 -12.47
N TRP A 116 -8.04 10.75 -12.27
CA TRP A 116 -6.76 10.79 -11.56
C TRP A 116 -6.67 11.92 -10.55
N PHE A 117 -6.42 11.58 -9.29
CA PHE A 117 -6.45 12.52 -8.17
C PHE A 117 -5.27 12.28 -7.25
N PRO A 118 -4.67 13.31 -6.65
CA PRO A 118 -3.69 13.09 -5.60
C PRO A 118 -4.37 12.47 -4.38
N ALA A 119 -3.60 11.70 -3.63
CA ALA A 119 -3.97 11.17 -2.33
C ALA A 119 -2.95 11.65 -1.30
N TYR A 120 -3.39 11.90 -0.08
CA TYR A 120 -2.57 12.52 0.95
C TYR A 120 -2.46 11.64 2.19
N ALA A 121 -1.35 11.78 2.91
CA ALA A 121 -1.21 11.25 4.26
C ALA A 121 -2.24 11.92 5.19
N TYR A 122 -2.63 11.21 6.25
CA TYR A 122 -3.40 11.83 7.32
C TYR A 122 -2.59 12.89 8.05
N HIS A 123 -3.25 13.99 8.41
CA HIS A 123 -2.66 15.02 9.26
C HIS A 123 -3.66 15.43 10.33
N LYS A 124 -3.25 15.43 11.60
CA LYS A 124 -4.14 15.67 12.76
C LYS A 124 -4.84 17.03 12.76
N SER A 125 -4.35 17.99 11.98
CA SER A 125 -5.00 19.31 11.81
C SER A 125 -6.29 19.25 10.96
N LEU A 126 -6.55 18.12 10.31
CA LEU A 126 -7.77 17.87 9.54
C LEU A 126 -8.51 16.70 10.21
N PRO A 127 -9.51 16.98 11.06
CA PRO A 127 -10.22 15.93 11.78
C PRO A 127 -11.01 15.06 10.81
N LEU A 128 -11.08 13.76 11.11
CA LEU A 128 -11.95 12.82 10.41
C LEU A 128 -13.42 13.21 10.60
N LYS A 129 -14.26 12.83 9.62
CA LYS A 129 -15.72 12.83 9.78
C LYS A 129 -16.16 11.67 10.66
N ASN A 130 -17.38 11.72 11.18
CA ASN A 130 -17.81 10.70 12.15
C ASN A 130 -18.09 9.37 11.46
N VAL A 131 -18.75 9.38 10.30
CA VAL A 131 -19.15 8.15 9.61
C VAL A 131 -18.72 8.15 8.16
N TYR A 132 -18.15 7.03 7.75
CA TYR A 132 -17.83 6.77 6.35
C TYR A 132 -18.51 5.51 5.86
N LYS A 133 -18.98 5.53 4.62
CA LYS A 133 -19.53 4.38 3.91
C LYS A 133 -18.61 3.96 2.77
N ARG A 134 -18.36 2.66 2.66
CA ARG A 134 -17.62 2.07 1.54
C ARG A 134 -18.39 2.33 0.24
N THR A 135 -17.73 2.95 -0.73
CA THR A 135 -18.29 3.20 -2.07
C THR A 135 -17.69 2.30 -3.13
N SER A 136 -16.55 1.65 -2.85
CA SER A 136 -15.92 0.71 -3.77
C SER A 136 -15.08 -0.34 -3.07
N GLY A 137 -14.68 -1.35 -3.84
CA GLY A 137 -13.62 -2.27 -3.47
C GLY A 137 -12.95 -2.89 -4.68
N GLY A 138 -11.65 -3.16 -4.54
CA GLY A 138 -10.83 -3.79 -5.57
C GLY A 138 -10.56 -5.27 -5.27
N ASP A 139 -10.42 -6.06 -6.33
CA ASP A 139 -9.79 -7.39 -6.26
C ASP A 139 -8.28 -7.20 -6.36
N TYR A 140 -7.60 -7.10 -5.22
CA TYR A 140 -6.16 -6.82 -5.14
C TYR A 140 -5.27 -8.07 -5.34
N GLY A 141 -5.78 -9.09 -6.04
CA GLY A 141 -5.01 -10.28 -6.42
C GLY A 141 -4.60 -11.17 -5.25
N ASN A 142 -5.14 -10.98 -4.05
CA ASN A 142 -4.89 -11.86 -2.88
C ASN A 142 -6.05 -12.78 -2.51
N GLY A 143 -7.21 -12.69 -3.17
CA GLY A 143 -8.37 -13.55 -2.92
C GLY A 143 -8.89 -13.61 -1.48
N THR A 144 -8.43 -12.78 -0.54
CA THR A 144 -8.77 -12.90 0.88
C THR A 144 -8.75 -11.57 1.63
N HIS A 145 -9.84 -11.32 2.36
CA HIS A 145 -10.05 -10.31 3.39
C HIS A 145 -10.07 -8.82 2.98
N ALA A 146 -10.70 -8.48 1.84
CA ALA A 146 -11.31 -7.15 1.77
C ALA A 146 -12.17 -6.97 3.03
N LEU A 147 -11.95 -5.89 3.78
CA LEU A 147 -12.75 -5.55 4.94
C LEU A 147 -14.21 -5.66 4.52
N ILE A 148 -14.96 -6.66 5.00
CA ILE A 148 -16.40 -6.81 4.71
C ILE A 148 -17.17 -5.81 5.58
N ILE A 149 -16.67 -4.58 5.59
CA ILE A 149 -17.17 -3.46 6.36
C ILE A 149 -17.73 -2.51 5.34
N ASN A 150 -19.03 -2.27 5.44
CA ASN A 150 -19.71 -1.30 4.58
C ASN A 150 -19.67 0.10 5.18
N LYS A 151 -19.44 0.22 6.51
CA LYS A 151 -19.34 1.50 7.20
C LYS A 151 -18.33 1.45 8.35
N ILE A 152 -17.57 2.51 8.53
CA ILE A 152 -16.72 2.73 9.70
C ILE A 152 -17.10 4.06 10.34
N SER A 153 -17.19 4.08 11.67
CA SER A 153 -17.41 5.30 12.44
C SER A 153 -16.20 5.60 13.30
N PHE A 154 -15.68 6.81 13.20
CA PHE A 154 -14.71 7.38 14.12
C PHE A 154 -15.50 8.15 15.19
N LEU A 155 -15.74 7.49 16.32
CA LEU A 155 -16.62 7.99 17.38
C LEU A 155 -16.05 9.24 18.05
N ASP A 156 -14.73 9.29 18.11
CA ASP A 156 -13.90 10.44 18.47
C ASP A 156 -12.49 10.22 17.91
N ASN A 157 -11.49 10.96 18.39
CA ASN A 157 -10.09 10.85 17.94
C ASN A 157 -9.35 9.58 18.38
N GLN A 158 -10.01 8.68 19.12
CA GLN A 158 -9.40 7.50 19.71
C GLN A 158 -10.18 6.22 19.41
N TYR A 159 -11.52 6.29 19.35
CA TYR A 159 -12.36 5.11 19.26
C TYR A 159 -13.05 4.99 17.90
N PHE A 160 -13.20 3.75 17.43
CA PHE A 160 -13.92 3.44 16.20
C PHE A 160 -14.92 2.30 16.41
N GLU A 161 -15.91 2.23 15.53
CA GLU A 161 -16.81 1.08 15.39
C GLU A 161 -17.06 0.78 13.91
N GLU A 162 -17.08 -0.50 13.56
CA GLU A 162 -17.40 -0.97 12.22
C GLU A 162 -18.84 -1.49 12.17
N GLY A 163 -19.53 -1.16 11.08
CA GLY A 163 -20.92 -1.55 10.85
C GLY A 163 -21.14 -2.20 9.49
N THR A 164 -22.23 -2.97 9.43
CA THR A 164 -22.85 -3.38 8.15
C THR A 164 -23.97 -2.40 7.78
N ASN A 165 -24.61 -2.59 6.62
CA ASN A 165 -25.70 -1.70 6.17
C ASN A 165 -26.86 -1.59 7.17
N SER A 166 -26.97 -2.52 8.14
CA SER A 166 -28.10 -2.64 9.08
C SER A 166 -27.90 -1.97 10.44
N GLY A 167 -26.80 -1.24 10.67
CA GLY A 167 -26.68 -0.43 11.89
C GLY A 167 -25.25 -0.10 12.30
N ILE A 168 -25.07 1.11 12.83
CA ILE A 168 -23.95 1.55 13.66
C ILE A 168 -24.57 2.14 14.93
N SER A 169 -23.96 1.88 16.09
CA SER A 169 -24.38 2.50 17.33
C SER A 169 -24.00 3.98 17.29
N THR A 170 -24.87 4.88 17.76
CA THR A 170 -24.53 6.31 17.80
C THR A 170 -23.31 6.56 18.70
N PRO A 171 -22.45 7.56 18.39
CA PRO A 171 -21.23 7.87 19.14
C PRO A 171 -21.42 8.07 20.65
N SER A 172 -22.61 8.50 21.07
CA SER A 172 -22.97 8.70 22.48
C SER A 172 -23.29 7.42 23.27
N SER A 173 -23.32 6.25 22.62
CA SER A 173 -23.65 4.99 23.29
C SER A 173 -22.37 4.27 23.75
N ALA A 174 -22.30 3.86 25.01
CA ALA A 174 -21.22 3.00 25.51
C ALA A 174 -21.28 1.56 24.94
N ALA A 175 -22.18 1.30 23.97
CA ALA A 175 -22.41 -0.01 23.36
C ALA A 175 -21.17 -0.51 22.58
N TRP A 176 -20.40 0.40 21.98
CA TRP A 176 -19.18 0.06 21.26
C TRP A 176 -18.18 -0.71 22.13
N LYS A 177 -18.13 -0.44 23.45
CA LYS A 177 -17.22 -1.13 24.40
C LYS A 177 -17.45 -2.64 24.49
N LYS A 178 -18.64 -3.11 24.11
CA LYS A 178 -19.00 -4.54 24.10
C LYS A 178 -18.92 -5.16 22.70
N SER A 179 -18.74 -4.34 21.66
CA SER A 179 -18.63 -4.80 20.29
C SER A 179 -17.21 -5.31 20.01
N LYS A 180 -17.11 -6.49 19.41
CA LYS A 180 -15.85 -7.05 18.88
C LYS A 180 -15.38 -6.37 17.59
N ASN A 181 -16.25 -5.57 16.97
CA ASN A 181 -15.99 -4.80 15.74
C ASN A 181 -15.72 -3.32 16.06
N ALA A 182 -15.37 -3.03 17.31
CA ALA A 182 -15.03 -1.70 17.78
C ALA A 182 -13.75 -1.77 18.61
N GLY A 183 -13.18 -0.62 18.87
CA GLY A 183 -12.00 -0.51 19.71
C GLY A 183 -11.33 0.85 19.56
N THR A 184 -10.00 0.85 19.61
CA THR A 184 -9.19 2.07 19.44
C THR A 184 -8.50 2.10 18.10
N TYR A 185 -8.25 3.29 17.58
CA TYR A 185 -7.49 3.44 16.35
C TYR A 185 -6.39 4.48 16.49
N THR A 186 -5.36 4.34 15.66
CA THR A 186 -4.34 5.36 15.44
C THR A 186 -4.09 5.46 13.95
N ILE A 187 -3.86 6.67 13.44
CA ILE A 187 -3.42 6.89 12.07
C ILE A 187 -2.07 7.59 12.11
N ASP A 188 -1.10 6.97 11.46
CA ASP A 188 0.24 7.52 11.26
C ASP A 188 0.50 7.57 9.75
N GLU A 189 0.57 8.79 9.21
CA GLU A 189 0.66 9.08 7.78
C GLU A 189 -0.31 8.24 6.90
N HIS A 190 0.22 7.18 6.28
CA HIS A 190 -0.47 6.29 5.35
C HIS A 190 -0.83 4.93 5.97
N THR A 191 -0.85 4.84 7.30
CA THR A 191 -1.13 3.61 8.02
C THR A 191 -2.20 3.82 9.08
N LEU A 192 -3.30 3.09 8.97
CA LEU A 192 -4.33 2.96 9.99
C LEU A 192 -4.05 1.71 10.81
N THR A 193 -3.95 1.85 12.12
CA THR A 193 -3.90 0.72 13.05
C THR A 193 -5.20 0.67 13.84
N LEU A 194 -5.93 -0.43 13.73
CA LEU A 194 -7.15 -0.74 14.46
C LEU A 194 -6.84 -1.77 15.55
N ARG A 195 -7.17 -1.45 16.79
CA ARG A 195 -7.05 -2.33 17.95
C ARG A 195 -8.42 -2.64 18.49
N TYR A 196 -8.93 -3.83 18.20
CA TYR A 196 -10.26 -4.26 18.55
C TYR A 196 -10.37 -4.64 20.04
N ASN A 197 -11.57 -4.52 20.59
CA ASN A 197 -11.86 -4.91 21.97
C ASN A 197 -11.64 -6.41 22.26
N ASP A 198 -11.63 -7.25 21.22
CA ASP A 198 -11.34 -8.69 21.33
C ASP A 198 -9.84 -9.02 21.33
N GLY A 199 -8.97 -8.00 21.32
CA GLY A 199 -7.52 -8.13 21.36
C GLY A 199 -6.86 -8.27 19.98
N ARG A 200 -7.62 -8.31 18.88
CA ARG A 200 -7.05 -8.27 17.53
C ARG A 200 -6.44 -6.90 17.25
N GLU A 201 -5.26 -6.88 16.62
CA GLU A 201 -4.68 -5.69 16.01
C GLU A 201 -4.61 -5.88 14.51
N VAL A 202 -4.99 -4.85 13.77
CA VAL A 202 -5.10 -4.87 12.31
C VAL A 202 -4.51 -3.58 11.77
N ARG A 203 -3.47 -3.69 10.94
CA ARG A 203 -2.87 -2.56 10.24
C ARG A 203 -3.34 -2.53 8.79
N ARG A 204 -3.66 -1.34 8.29
CA ARG A 204 -4.19 -1.12 6.95
C ARG A 204 -3.50 0.07 6.30
N SER A 205 -3.30 -0.01 5.00
CA SER A 205 -2.99 1.16 4.18
C SER A 205 -4.08 2.22 4.34
N PHE A 206 -3.67 3.49 4.38
CA PHE A 206 -4.54 4.63 4.59
C PHE A 206 -4.17 5.79 3.66
N ALA A 207 -5.16 6.48 3.12
CA ALA A 207 -4.93 7.74 2.44
C ALA A 207 -6.19 8.61 2.45
N VAL A 208 -5.98 9.92 2.35
CA VAL A 208 -7.04 10.93 2.30
C VAL A 208 -7.21 11.40 0.86
N GLY A 209 -8.46 11.51 0.42
CA GLY A 209 -8.82 12.06 -0.88
C GLY A 209 -8.48 13.54 -1.03
N ALA A 210 -8.76 14.05 -2.23
CA ALA A 210 -8.53 15.44 -2.58
C ALA A 210 -9.82 16.09 -3.10
N SER A 211 -9.94 17.41 -2.90
CA SER A 211 -10.98 18.21 -3.55
C SER A 211 -10.45 19.59 -3.94
N GLY A 212 -11.19 20.27 -4.83
CA GLY A 212 -10.88 21.62 -5.29
C GLY A 212 -9.83 21.71 -6.40
N SER A 213 -9.60 22.94 -6.86
CA SER A 213 -8.56 23.31 -7.83
C SER A 213 -7.86 24.59 -7.35
N PRO A 214 -6.58 24.54 -6.94
CA PRO A 214 -5.71 23.35 -6.88
C PRO A 214 -6.21 22.32 -5.86
N ALA A 215 -5.86 21.05 -6.09
CA ALA A 215 -6.26 19.95 -5.21
C ALA A 215 -5.70 20.13 -3.80
N ARG A 216 -6.56 19.94 -2.79
CA ARG A 216 -6.22 19.98 -1.36
C ARG A 216 -6.77 18.73 -0.65
N PRO A 217 -6.14 18.29 0.45
CA PRO A 217 -6.65 17.16 1.24
C PRO A 217 -8.09 17.40 1.67
N SER A 218 -8.92 16.36 1.56
CA SER A 218 -10.35 16.41 1.84
C SER A 218 -10.79 15.14 2.56
N MET A 219 -11.35 15.31 3.75
CA MET A 219 -11.85 14.19 4.57
C MET A 219 -13.20 13.65 4.07
N ASN A 220 -13.68 14.06 2.89
CA ASN A 220 -14.91 13.51 2.31
C ASN A 220 -14.70 12.13 1.66
N MET A 221 -13.45 11.77 1.38
CA MET A 221 -13.09 10.45 0.86
C MET A 221 -11.85 9.95 1.58
N LEU A 222 -11.92 8.72 2.06
CA LEU A 222 -10.81 7.99 2.64
C LEU A 222 -10.54 6.74 1.83
N PHE A 223 -9.32 6.27 1.97
CA PHE A 223 -8.92 4.95 1.56
C PHE A 223 -8.46 4.17 2.77
N ILE A 224 -8.99 2.95 2.91
CA ILE A 224 -8.65 2.04 3.99
C ILE A 224 -8.51 0.65 3.38
N GLY A 225 -7.29 0.11 3.37
CA GLY A 225 -7.07 -1.30 3.12
C GLY A 225 -7.55 -1.82 1.76
N GLY A 226 -7.40 -1.04 0.70
CA GLY A 226 -7.88 -1.38 -0.65
C GLY A 226 -9.23 -0.75 -0.99
N ASP A 227 -9.95 -0.21 -0.01
CA ASP A 227 -11.31 0.24 -0.22
C ASP A 227 -11.45 1.75 -0.11
N ALA A 228 -12.30 2.33 -0.96
CA ALA A 228 -12.66 3.73 -0.87
C ALA A 228 -13.93 3.91 -0.05
N PHE A 229 -13.87 4.89 0.84
CA PHE A 229 -14.88 5.25 1.80
C PHE A 229 -15.24 6.72 1.59
N VAL A 230 -16.52 7.05 1.57
CA VAL A 230 -17.00 8.44 1.45
C VAL A 230 -17.75 8.85 2.70
N ASP A 231 -17.74 10.14 3.00
CA ASP A 231 -18.54 10.73 4.07
C ASP A 231 -20.01 10.29 3.93
N ALA A 232 -20.61 9.89 5.05
CA ALA A 232 -21.97 9.36 5.11
C ALA A 232 -22.84 10.06 6.17
N ASP A 233 -22.33 11.15 6.74
CA ASP A 233 -23.10 12.07 7.59
C ASP A 233 -23.91 13.09 6.74
#